data_AF-A0A195EYF4-F1
#
_entry.id   AF-A0A195EYF4-F1
#
_cell.length_a   1.000
_cell.length_b   1.000
_cell.length_c   1.000
_cell.angle_alpha   90.00
_cell.angle_beta   90.00
_cell.angle_gamma   90.00
#
_symmetry.space_group_name_H-M   'P 1'
#
loop_
_entity.id
_entity.type
_entity.pdbx_description
1 polymer ?
#
loop_
_entity_poly.entity_id
_entity_poly.type
_entity_poly.pdbx_seq_one_letter_code
_entity_poly.pdbx_strand_id
1 'polypeptide(L)'
;DVMLTVHDITHDRYKSESEEKLNKNGCVMQCLLQKAGLASNAEYKVEKMHSEFIKKTGVQPGDQRLECLDTCINESKDLTEKCVKAFNLSACVIKFEHRHKHENDHEHDHEHENESAK
;
A
#
# COMPACT_ATOMS: atom_id res chain seq x y z
N ASP A 1 -0.14 11.15 20.16
CA ASP A 1 -0.83 9.87 19.92
C ASP A 1 -1.71 10.01 18.67
N VAL A 2 -1.08 10.17 17.51
CA VAL A 2 -1.82 10.34 16.24
C VAL A 2 -1.18 9.40 15.24
N MET A 3 -1.88 8.31 14.93
CA MET A 3 -1.53 7.40 13.84
C MET A 3 -1.44 8.19 12.53
N LEU A 4 -0.58 7.75 11.62
CA LEU A 4 -0.49 8.35 10.29
C LEU A 4 -1.78 8.09 9.53
N THR A 5 -2.28 9.12 8.86
CA THR A 5 -3.44 8.99 7.99
C THR A 5 -3.02 8.48 6.60
N VAL A 6 -3.97 8.00 5.81
CA VAL A 6 -3.73 7.67 4.39
C VAL A 6 -3.17 8.89 3.65
N HIS A 7 -3.70 10.08 3.93
CA HIS A 7 -3.20 11.32 3.34
C HIS A 7 -1.72 11.55 3.66
N ASP A 8 -1.28 11.29 4.89
CA ASP A 8 0.12 11.48 5.28
C ASP A 8 1.06 10.55 4.52
N ILE A 9 0.60 9.33 4.23
CA ILE A 9 1.33 8.33 3.46
C ILE A 9 1.37 8.70 1.97
N THR A 10 0.23 9.06 1.37
CA THR A 10 0.13 9.31 -0.07
C THR A 10 0.83 10.60 -0.50
N HIS A 11 0.88 11.61 0.37
CA HIS A 11 1.57 12.88 0.13
C HIS A 11 2.96 12.95 0.77
N ASP A 12 3.52 11.80 1.17
CA ASP A 12 4.88 11.72 1.72
C ASP A 12 5.13 12.54 3.01
N ARG A 13 4.09 13.04 3.69
CA ARG A 13 4.21 13.84 4.92
C ARG A 13 4.83 13.04 6.07
N TYR A 14 4.71 11.72 6.05
CA TYR A 14 5.37 10.86 7.03
C TYR A 14 6.90 10.97 7.01
N LYS A 15 7.51 11.45 5.92
CA LYS A 15 8.97 11.60 5.83
C LYS A 15 9.54 12.66 6.78
N SER A 16 8.72 13.62 7.22
CA SER A 16 9.11 14.62 8.22
C SER A 16 8.80 14.21 9.67
N GLU A 17 8.28 13.01 9.88
CA GLU A 17 7.90 12.52 11.21
C GLU A 17 9.06 11.85 11.93
N SER A 18 8.92 11.71 13.25
CA SER A 18 9.95 11.03 14.05
C SER A 18 10.01 9.53 13.77
N GLU A 19 11.21 8.96 13.88
CA GLU A 19 11.43 7.51 13.80
C GLU A 19 10.55 6.75 14.80
N GLU A 20 10.34 7.30 15.99
CA GLU A 20 9.44 6.74 17.00
C GLU A 20 8.00 6.62 16.47
N LYS A 21 7.49 7.66 15.79
CA LYS A 21 6.14 7.64 15.22
C LYS A 21 6.04 6.64 14.08
N LEU A 22 7.02 6.59 13.19
CA LEU A 22 7.08 5.60 12.10
C LEU A 22 7.11 4.18 12.65
N ASN A 23 7.94 3.94 13.67
CA ASN A 23 8.07 2.64 14.31
C ASN A 23 6.76 2.21 15.00
N LYS A 24 6.09 3.11 15.73
CA LYS A 24 4.77 2.81 16.35
C LYS A 24 3.74 2.42 15.30
N ASN A 25 3.63 3.18 14.20
CA ASN A 25 2.71 2.86 13.11
C ASN A 25 3.06 1.52 12.46
N GLY A 26 4.35 1.27 12.23
CA GLY A 26 4.86 0.00 11.75
C GLY A 26 4.53 -1.18 12.66
N CYS A 27 4.68 -1.02 13.97
CA CYS A 27 4.34 -2.08 14.93
C CYS A 27 2.84 -2.36 14.99
N VAL A 28 1.98 -1.34 14.84
CA VAL A 28 0.53 -1.54 14.71
C VAL A 28 0.23 -2.36 13.46
N MET A 29 0.81 -2.00 12.31
CA MET A 29 0.61 -2.77 11.07
C MET A 29 1.13 -4.20 11.18
N GLN A 30 2.30 -4.39 11.78
CA GLN A 30 2.86 -5.70 12.07
C GLN A 30 1.90 -6.55 12.92
N CYS A 31 1.32 -5.96 13.97
CA CYS A 31 0.34 -6.64 14.83
C CYS A 31 -0.89 -7.09 14.02
N LEU A 32 -1.42 -6.22 13.14
CA LEU A 32 -2.55 -6.53 12.28
C LEU A 32 -2.24 -7.65 11.28
N LEU A 33 -1.06 -7.62 10.65
CA LEU A 33 -0.60 -8.68 9.75
C LEU A 33 -0.48 -10.03 10.46
N GLN A 34 0.08 -10.05 11.68
CA GLN A 34 0.18 -11.26 12.49
C GLN A 34 -1.21 -11.79 12.89
N LYS A 35 -2.11 -10.91 13.33
CA LYS A 35 -3.48 -11.27 13.71
C LYS A 35 -4.26 -11.85 12.52
N ALA A 36 -4.04 -11.33 11.31
CA ALA A 36 -4.62 -11.85 10.08
C ALA A 36 -3.90 -13.12 9.57
N GLY A 37 -2.85 -13.59 10.26
CA GLY A 37 -2.07 -14.75 9.83
C GLY A 37 -1.28 -14.53 8.54
N LEU A 38 -1.00 -13.26 8.20
CA LEU A 38 -0.27 -12.81 7.00
C LEU A 38 1.23 -12.67 7.22
N ALA A 39 1.67 -12.55 8.48
CA ALA A 39 3.07 -12.52 8.86
C ALA A 39 3.31 -13.39 10.09
N SER A 40 4.53 -13.89 10.23
CA SER A 40 5.04 -14.54 11.44
C SER A 40 6.38 -13.91 11.77
N ASN A 41 6.50 -13.24 12.93
CA ASN A 41 7.64 -12.36 13.20
C ASN A 41 7.93 -11.43 12.01
N ALA A 42 9.17 -11.31 11.55
CA ALA A 42 9.53 -10.49 10.40
C ALA A 42 9.32 -11.20 9.04
N GLU A 43 8.65 -12.36 8.97
CA GLU A 43 8.47 -13.11 7.73
C GLU A 43 7.05 -12.98 7.19
N TYR A 44 6.94 -12.72 5.89
CA TYR A 44 5.67 -12.64 5.18
C TYR A 44 5.21 -14.01 4.72
N LYS A 45 3.90 -14.25 4.81
CA LYS A 45 3.23 -15.42 4.22
C LYS A 45 2.63 -15.01 2.89
N VAL A 46 3.48 -14.87 1.87
CA VAL A 46 3.17 -14.25 0.56
C VAL A 46 1.89 -14.83 -0.06
N GLU A 47 1.76 -16.15 -0.15
CA GLU A 47 0.56 -16.80 -0.71
C GLU A 47 -0.74 -16.40 0.00
N LYS A 48 -0.70 -16.27 1.33
CA LYS A 48 -1.84 -15.81 2.12
C LYS A 48 -2.11 -14.32 1.91
N MET A 49 -1.06 -13.52 1.79
CA MET A 49 -1.20 -12.10 1.49
C MET A 49 -1.88 -11.89 0.14
N HIS A 50 -1.51 -12.66 -0.89
CA HIS A 50 -2.17 -12.62 -2.19
C HIS A 50 -3.63 -13.02 -2.07
N SER A 51 -3.91 -14.15 -1.42
CA SER A 51 -5.28 -14.65 -1.24
C SER A 51 -6.18 -13.65 -0.51
N GLU A 52 -5.70 -13.05 0.59
CA GLU A 52 -6.45 -12.06 1.34
C GLU A 52 -6.58 -10.72 0.59
N PHE A 53 -5.58 -10.35 -0.21
CA PHE A 53 -5.66 -9.17 -1.06
C PHE A 53 -6.75 -9.34 -2.12
N ILE A 54 -6.72 -10.44 -2.88
CA ILE A 54 -7.76 -10.82 -3.86
C ILE A 54 -9.15 -10.79 -3.23
N LYS A 55 -9.30 -11.41 -2.06
CA LYS A 55 -10.56 -11.47 -1.32
C LYS A 55 -11.08 -10.08 -0.93
N LYS A 56 -10.20 -9.14 -0.57
CA LYS A 56 -10.59 -7.80 -0.09
C LYS A 56 -10.83 -6.80 -1.21
N THR A 57 -10.09 -6.90 -2.31
CA THR A 57 -10.13 -5.93 -3.41
C THR A 57 -10.94 -6.42 -4.61
N GLY A 58 -11.19 -7.73 -4.71
CA GLY A 58 -11.88 -8.34 -5.85
C GLY A 58 -11.04 -8.35 -7.14
N VAL A 59 -9.72 -8.13 -7.04
CA VAL A 59 -8.80 -8.13 -8.19
C VAL A 59 -8.78 -9.51 -8.86
N GLN A 60 -8.70 -9.52 -10.18
CA GLN A 60 -8.56 -10.75 -10.96
C GLN A 60 -7.08 -11.05 -11.24
N PRO A 61 -6.71 -12.31 -11.56
CA PRO A 61 -5.38 -12.62 -12.07
C PRO A 61 -5.02 -11.72 -13.26
N GLY A 62 -3.84 -11.09 -13.23
CA GLY A 62 -3.39 -10.13 -14.25
C GLY A 62 -3.73 -8.66 -13.95
N ASP A 63 -4.42 -8.37 -12.84
CA ASP A 63 -4.61 -7.00 -12.36
C ASP A 63 -3.27 -6.43 -11.85
N GLN A 64 -2.91 -5.24 -12.31
CA GLN A 64 -1.66 -4.55 -11.95
C GLN A 64 -1.50 -4.39 -10.42
N ARG A 65 -2.61 -4.37 -9.67
CA ARG A 65 -2.57 -4.27 -8.22
C ARG A 65 -1.94 -5.49 -7.54
N LEU A 66 -2.03 -6.68 -8.15
CA LEU A 66 -1.33 -7.87 -7.67
C LEU A 66 0.18 -7.76 -7.89
N GLU A 67 0.60 -7.30 -9.07
CA GLU A 67 2.02 -7.09 -9.38
C GLU A 67 2.64 -6.05 -8.43
N CYS A 68 1.91 -4.99 -8.10
CA CYS A 68 2.39 -4.01 -7.15
C CYS A 68 2.44 -4.52 -5.71
N LEU A 69 1.52 -5.40 -5.29
CA LEU A 69 1.66 -6.09 -4.01
C LEU A 69 2.97 -6.91 -3.99
N ASP A 70 3.27 -7.65 -5.06
CA ASP A 70 4.52 -8.40 -5.21
C ASP A 70 5.76 -7.49 -5.15
N THR A 71 5.72 -6.33 -5.82
CA THR A 71 6.78 -5.32 -5.74
C THR A 71 6.98 -4.84 -4.30
N CYS A 72 5.92 -4.43 -3.61
CA CYS A 72 6.00 -3.95 -2.23
C CYS A 72 6.49 -5.02 -1.24
N ILE A 73 6.12 -6.27 -1.44
CA ILE A 73 6.64 -7.40 -0.68
C ILE A 73 8.14 -7.55 -0.93
N ASN A 74 8.56 -7.55 -2.20
CA ASN A 74 9.97 -7.72 -2.57
C ASN A 74 10.87 -6.57 -2.08
N GLU A 75 10.40 -5.33 -2.08
CA GLU A 75 11.14 -4.18 -1.56
C GLU A 75 11.38 -4.25 -0.04
N SER A 76 10.51 -4.95 0.69
CA SER A 76 10.56 -4.98 2.15
C SER A 76 10.95 -6.34 2.74
N LYS A 77 11.00 -7.42 1.95
CA LYS A 77 11.20 -8.80 2.44
C LYS A 77 12.54 -9.05 3.14
N ASP A 78 13.57 -8.28 2.84
CA ASP A 78 14.90 -8.46 3.44
C ASP A 78 15.12 -7.59 4.69
N LEU A 79 14.16 -6.72 5.02
CA LEU A 79 14.18 -5.97 6.28
C LEU A 79 14.00 -6.92 7.48
N THR A 80 14.88 -6.80 8.46
CA THR A 80 14.88 -7.63 9.68
C THR A 80 13.99 -7.05 10.78
N GLU A 81 13.93 -5.72 10.89
CA GLU A 81 13.10 -5.03 11.86
C GLU A 81 11.62 -5.09 11.48
N LYS A 82 10.87 -5.95 12.16
CA LYS A 82 9.46 -6.27 11.86
C LYS A 82 8.55 -5.04 11.72
N CYS A 83 8.74 -4.02 12.55
CA CYS A 83 7.90 -2.82 12.53
C CYS A 83 8.25 -1.93 11.33
N VAL A 84 9.54 -1.72 11.07
CA VAL A 84 10.02 -0.99 9.88
C VAL A 84 9.57 -1.69 8.61
N LYS A 85 9.70 -3.01 8.56
CA LYS A 85 9.25 -3.85 7.46
C LYS A 85 7.75 -3.69 7.17
N ALA A 86 6.91 -3.87 8.18
CA ALA A 86 5.46 -3.73 8.04
C ALA A 86 5.04 -2.31 7.66
N PHE A 87 5.75 -1.28 8.15
CA PHE A 87 5.51 0.09 7.75
C PHE A 87 5.79 0.30 6.26
N ASN A 88 6.95 -0.13 5.76
CA ASN A 88 7.34 0.04 4.35
C ASN A 88 6.37 -0.67 3.40
N LEU A 89 5.99 -1.91 3.71
CA LEU A 89 4.97 -2.64 2.95
C LEU A 89 3.65 -1.87 2.90
N SER A 90 3.17 -1.41 4.05
CA SER A 90 1.89 -0.71 4.15
C SER A 90 1.92 0.61 3.37
N ALA A 91 3.01 1.38 3.52
CA ALA A 91 3.18 2.64 2.82
C ALA A 91 3.24 2.47 1.30
N CYS A 92 3.96 1.44 0.82
CA CYS A 92 4.04 1.10 -0.60
C CYS A 92 2.66 0.77 -1.18
N VAL A 93 1.92 -0.14 -0.54
CA VAL A 93 0.58 -0.56 -1.01
C VAL A 93 -0.40 0.62 -0.99
N ILE A 94 -0.42 1.42 0.08
CA ILE A 94 -1.32 2.59 0.18
C ILE A 94 -1.05 3.61 -0.93
N LYS A 95 0.23 3.92 -1.20
CA LYS A 95 0.60 4.87 -2.26
C LYS A 95 0.18 4.37 -3.63
N PHE A 96 0.39 3.08 -3.88
CA PHE A 96 0.03 2.49 -5.15
C PHE A 96 -1.50 2.45 -5.36
N GLU A 97 -2.27 1.97 -4.38
CA GLU A 97 -3.73 1.97 -4.44
C GLU A 97 -4.32 3.37 -4.64
N HIS A 98 -3.70 4.39 -4.04
CA HIS A 98 -4.11 5.78 -4.24
C HIS A 98 -3.88 6.27 -5.67
N ARG A 99 -2.69 6.00 -6.25
CA ARG A 99 -2.39 6.36 -7.65
C ARG A 99 -3.31 5.64 -8.62
N HIS A 100 -3.52 4.34 -8.44
CA HIS A 100 -4.39 3.53 -9.30
C HIS A 100 -5.82 4.07 -9.33
N LYS A 101 -6.38 4.50 -8.19
CA LYS A 101 -7.72 5.11 -8.17
C LYS A 101 -7.78 6.41 -8.99
N HIS A 102 -6.80 7.30 -8.81
CA HIS A 102 -6.78 8.56 -9.53
C HIS A 102 -6.49 8.42 -11.03
N GLU A 103 -5.69 7.43 -11.45
CA GLU A 103 -5.46 7.14 -12.87
C GLU A 103 -6.76 6.69 -13.57
N ASN A 104 -7.58 5.86 -12.91
CA ASN A 104 -8.89 5.45 -13.45
C ASN A 104 -9.90 6.61 -13.51
N ASP A 105 -9.79 7.59 -12.60
CA ASP A 105 -10.67 8.78 -12.62
C ASP A 105 -10.30 9.75 -13.76
N HIS A 106 -9.02 9.80 -14.18
CA HIS A 106 -8.56 10.69 -15.25
C HIS A 106 -8.81 10.17 -16.67
N GLU A 107 -9.08 8.87 -16.86
CA GLU A 107 -9.44 8.31 -18.17
C GLU A 107 -10.88 8.62 -18.60
N HIS A 108 -11.74 9.17 -17.73
CA HIS A 108 -13.13 9.51 -18.08
C HIS A 108 -13.35 10.93 -18.64
N ASP A 109 -12.34 11.80 -18.59
CA ASP A 109 -12.49 13.23 -18.94
C ASP A 109 -11.89 13.64 -20.30
N HIS A 110 -11.45 12.68 -21.14
CA HIS A 110 -10.84 13.00 -22.44
C HIS A 110 -11.72 12.77 -23.69
N GLU A 111 -13.02 12.50 -23.52
CA GLU A 111 -13.98 12.52 -24.63
C GLU A 111 -15.03 13.62 -24.43
N HIS A 112 -14.65 14.88 -24.69
CA HIS A 112 -15.47 16.05 -25.06
C HIS A 112 -14.55 17.27 -24.78
N GLU A 113 -13.95 17.96 -25.74
CA GLU A 113 -14.57 18.68 -26.85
C GLU A 113 -13.55 18.91 -27.97
N ASN A 114 -13.83 18.38 -29.17
CA ASN A 114 -13.42 18.99 -30.43
C ASN A 114 -14.66 19.69 -30.99
N GLU A 115 -14.72 21.03 -30.86
CA GLU A 115 -15.50 22.01 -31.64
C GLU A 115 -15.50 23.30 -30.79
N SER A 116 -14.96 24.44 -31.18
CA SER A 116 -15.18 25.12 -32.45
C SER A 116 -14.03 26.09 -32.73
N ALA A 117 -13.61 26.08 -33.99
CA ALA A 117 -13.04 27.25 -34.62
C ALA A 117 -14.05 28.41 -34.58
N LYS A 118 -13.62 29.58 -34.09
CA LYS A 118 -13.88 30.87 -34.75
C LYS A 118 -12.93 31.96 -34.27
#